data_AF-A0A484IAW7-F1
#
_entry.id   AF-A0A484IAW7-F1
#
_cell.length_a   1.000
_cell.length_b   1.000
_cell.length_c   1.000
_cell.angle_alpha   90.00
_cell.angle_beta   90.00
_cell.angle_gamma   90.00
#
_symmetry.space_group_name_H-M   'P 1'
#
loop_
_entity.id
_entity.type
_entity.pdbx_description
1 polymer ?
#
loop_
_entity_poly.entity_id
_entity_poly.type
_entity_poly.pdbx_seq_one_letter_code
_entity_poly.pdbx_strand_id
1 'polypeptide(L)'
;MDHDMKFNILRISKNQSTLIVSTTIFLTLLLATTVVLTNNFDTSYAQQQNTTKTGTFNYTQTDASGNPDWINTGNWSLAGIDSESPTFEAVISMVKPNGSAAHEHEVSDLAVSGQPSNENGSIIIEGTTTITMREGPVTEEPTIITLNETTISVYFDPEKIDDHFGNQSITGSVIQ
;
A
#
# COMPACT_ATOMS: atom_id res chain seq x y z
N MET A 1 19.55 80.12 -75.66
CA MET A 1 18.09 79.93 -75.67
C MET A 1 17.77 79.12 -74.44
N ASP A 2 17.05 79.74 -73.50
CA ASP A 2 15.86 79.27 -72.79
C ASP A 2 15.85 77.83 -72.21
N HIS A 3 15.39 77.58 -70.99
CA HIS A 3 14.77 78.46 -69.99
C HIS A 3 14.95 77.89 -68.56
N ASP A 4 14.34 78.58 -67.58
CA ASP A 4 14.10 78.18 -66.17
C ASP A 4 13.31 76.86 -66.05
N MET A 5 13.05 76.24 -64.88
CA MET A 5 13.16 76.57 -63.44
C MET A 5 13.26 75.22 -62.67
N LYS A 6 14.03 74.93 -61.60
CA LYS A 6 14.33 75.55 -60.28
C LYS A 6 13.26 75.34 -59.17
N PHE A 7 13.67 74.69 -58.07
CA PHE A 7 13.06 74.62 -56.71
C PHE A 7 11.74 73.80 -56.52
N ASN A 8 11.37 73.30 -55.31
CA ASN A 8 11.98 73.28 -53.96
C ASN A 8 11.65 71.92 -53.28
N ILE A 9 12.57 71.09 -52.76
CA ILE A 9 13.30 71.06 -51.45
C ILE A 9 12.41 71.13 -50.17
N LEU A 10 12.91 70.52 -49.07
CA LEU A 10 12.55 70.57 -47.62
C LEU A 10 11.73 69.35 -47.10
N ARG A 11 11.99 68.75 -45.91
CA ARG A 11 13.01 69.05 -44.86
C ARG A 11 13.33 67.86 -43.91
N ILE A 12 14.62 67.73 -43.51
CA ILE A 12 15.17 67.52 -42.12
C ILE A 12 14.60 66.37 -41.23
N SER A 13 15.35 65.52 -40.52
CA SER A 13 16.82 65.22 -40.36
C SER A 13 17.00 63.99 -39.40
N LYS A 14 18.08 63.65 -38.65
CA LYS A 14 19.39 64.23 -38.25
C LYS A 14 20.33 63.12 -37.65
N ASN A 15 21.66 63.27 -37.80
CA ASN A 15 22.74 63.27 -36.76
C ASN A 15 22.72 62.33 -35.51
N GLN A 16 23.82 61.72 -35.01
CA GLN A 16 25.28 61.72 -35.33
C GLN A 16 25.89 60.31 -35.05
N SER A 17 26.95 59.87 -35.76
CA SER A 17 28.39 59.90 -35.37
C SER A 17 28.72 59.35 -33.97
N THR A 18 29.76 58.54 -33.74
CA THR A 18 31.14 58.70 -34.26
C THR A 18 31.91 57.36 -34.37
N LEU A 19 33.00 57.38 -35.14
CA LEU A 19 33.92 56.29 -35.50
C LEU A 19 35.02 56.05 -34.42
N ILE A 20 35.63 54.85 -34.35
CA ILE A 20 37.11 54.63 -34.45
C ILE A 20 37.52 53.14 -34.39
N VAL A 21 38.45 52.84 -35.29
CA VAL A 21 39.18 51.60 -35.65
C VAL A 21 40.00 50.96 -34.51
N SER A 22 40.01 49.61 -34.43
CA SER A 22 41.27 48.81 -34.36
C SER A 22 41.02 47.32 -34.66
N THR A 23 42.07 46.57 -34.99
CA THR A 23 42.03 45.18 -35.51
C THR A 23 42.63 44.14 -34.56
N THR A 24 41.96 42.99 -34.42
CA THR A 24 42.60 41.71 -34.08
C THR A 24 41.76 40.52 -34.55
N ILE A 25 42.41 39.47 -35.05
CA ILE A 25 41.78 38.15 -35.26
C ILE A 25 42.13 37.28 -34.06
N PHE A 26 41.14 36.68 -33.40
CA PHE A 26 41.37 35.63 -32.40
C PHE A 26 40.40 34.47 -32.55
N LEU A 27 40.97 33.27 -32.59
CA LEU A 27 40.27 31.99 -32.60
C LEU A 27 39.71 31.71 -31.20
N THR A 28 38.39 31.76 -31.02
CA THR A 28 37.74 31.44 -29.75
C THR A 28 37.48 29.93 -29.62
N LEU A 29 38.26 29.27 -28.77
CA LEU A 29 38.02 27.89 -28.35
C LEU A 29 36.75 27.82 -27.50
N LEU A 30 35.75 27.07 -27.95
CA LEU A 30 34.46 26.95 -27.25
C LEU A 30 34.57 26.01 -26.04
N LEU A 31 34.88 26.55 -24.86
CA LEU A 31 34.63 25.84 -23.60
C LEU A 31 33.10 25.84 -23.33
N ALA A 32 32.43 24.79 -23.77
CA ALA A 32 31.03 24.54 -23.43
C ALA A 32 30.93 24.06 -21.96
N THR A 33 30.83 25.00 -21.01
CA THR A 33 30.52 24.67 -19.62
C THR A 33 29.07 24.19 -19.51
N THR A 34 28.87 22.87 -19.50
CA THR A 34 27.56 22.26 -19.25
C THR A 34 27.13 22.53 -17.81
N VAL A 35 26.25 23.49 -17.60
CA VAL A 35 25.53 23.66 -16.33
C VAL A 35 24.60 22.47 -16.17
N VAL A 36 25.01 21.51 -15.35
CA VAL A 36 24.15 20.38 -14.97
C VAL A 36 23.10 20.90 -14.00
N LEU A 37 21.92 21.21 -14.51
CA LEU A 37 20.74 21.48 -13.70
C LEU A 37 20.26 20.16 -13.09
N THR A 38 20.77 19.84 -11.90
CA THR A 38 20.27 18.74 -11.06
C THR A 38 18.90 19.12 -10.52
N ASN A 39 17.86 18.88 -11.33
CA ASN A 39 16.49 18.86 -10.82
C ASN A 39 16.36 17.66 -9.87
N ASN A 40 16.39 17.93 -8.57
CA ASN A 40 16.00 16.96 -7.55
C ASN A 40 14.48 16.74 -7.67
N PHE A 41 14.10 15.88 -8.61
CA PHE A 41 12.80 15.24 -8.56
C PHE A 41 12.86 14.20 -7.45
N ASP A 42 12.47 14.60 -6.24
CA ASP A 42 12.19 13.69 -5.13
C ASP A 42 10.92 12.88 -5.46
N THR A 43 11.00 12.01 -6.46
CA THR A 43 10.07 10.90 -6.65
C THR A 43 10.38 9.87 -5.57
N SER A 44 9.98 10.17 -4.34
CA SER A 44 9.87 9.19 -3.27
C SER A 44 8.74 8.22 -3.61
N TYR A 45 9.02 7.32 -4.56
CA TYR A 45 8.41 5.99 -4.54
C TYR A 45 8.79 5.41 -3.19
N ALA A 46 7.87 5.48 -2.23
CA ALA A 46 7.95 4.64 -1.06
C ALA A 46 8.06 3.20 -1.58
N GLN A 47 9.17 2.53 -1.27
CA GLN A 47 9.21 1.08 -1.39
C GLN A 47 8.19 0.55 -0.40
N GLN A 48 6.98 0.29 -0.89
CA GLN A 48 5.97 -0.51 -0.20
C GLN A 48 6.64 -1.84 0.11
N GLN A 49 7.20 -1.96 1.32
CA GLN A 49 7.70 -3.23 1.79
C GLN A 49 6.48 -4.12 1.87
N ASN A 50 6.46 -5.18 1.06
CA ASN A 50 5.32 -6.07 0.99
C ASN A 50 5.38 -7.04 2.19
N THR A 51 5.40 -6.45 3.38
CA THR A 51 5.63 -7.10 4.66
C THR A 51 4.61 -8.20 4.79
N THR A 52 5.14 -9.42 4.80
CA THR A 52 4.37 -10.65 4.89
C THR A 52 4.69 -11.27 6.23
N LYS A 53 3.67 -11.46 7.06
CA LYS A 53 3.75 -12.21 8.29
C LYS A 53 3.08 -13.56 8.12
N THR A 54 3.70 -14.59 8.67
CA THR A 54 3.20 -15.96 8.60
C THR A 54 3.30 -16.62 9.96
N GLY A 55 2.46 -17.63 10.18
CA GLY A 55 2.47 -18.35 11.44
C GLY A 55 1.48 -19.50 11.47
N THR A 56 1.21 -19.98 12.69
CA THR A 56 0.24 -21.05 12.93
C THR A 56 -0.82 -20.65 13.95
N PHE A 57 -2.03 -21.18 13.78
CA PHE A 57 -3.04 -21.19 14.83
C PHE A 57 -2.76 -22.32 15.83
N ASN A 58 -3.02 -22.06 17.11
CA ASN A 58 -2.76 -23.00 18.19
C ASN A 58 -3.71 -22.77 19.39
N TYR A 59 -4.99 -22.58 19.08
CA TYR A 59 -6.03 -22.15 20.00
C TYR A 59 -6.96 -23.30 20.44
N THR A 60 -7.51 -23.21 21.64
CA THR A 60 -8.56 -24.12 22.14
C THR A 60 -9.81 -23.30 22.44
N GLN A 61 -10.82 -23.46 21.59
CA GLN A 61 -12.15 -22.88 21.72
C GLN A 61 -12.91 -23.58 22.84
N THR A 62 -13.56 -22.82 23.71
CA THR A 62 -14.38 -23.36 24.82
C THR A 62 -15.87 -23.21 24.60
N ASP A 63 -16.66 -24.09 25.22
CA ASP A 63 -18.10 -23.93 25.34
C ASP A 63 -18.48 -22.76 26.28
N ALA A 64 -19.78 -22.46 26.36
CA ALA A 64 -20.32 -21.41 27.25
C ALA A 64 -20.15 -21.68 28.77
N SER A 65 -19.61 -22.84 29.15
CA SER A 65 -19.22 -23.18 30.53
C SER A 65 -17.70 -23.14 30.76
N GLY A 66 -16.90 -22.84 29.72
CA GLY A 66 -15.43 -22.81 29.77
C GLY A 66 -14.76 -24.17 29.56
N ASN A 67 -15.48 -25.23 29.16
CA ASN A 67 -14.87 -26.52 28.83
C ASN A 67 -14.27 -26.48 27.42
N PRO A 68 -13.12 -27.12 27.14
CA PRO A 68 -12.61 -27.30 25.79
C PRO A 68 -13.62 -27.99 24.87
N ASP A 69 -14.02 -27.33 23.78
CA ASP A 69 -14.98 -27.85 22.81
C ASP A 69 -14.35 -28.13 21.44
N TRP A 70 -13.46 -27.27 20.96
CA TRP A 70 -12.68 -27.49 19.73
C TRP A 70 -11.21 -27.08 19.90
N ILE A 71 -10.31 -27.81 19.23
CA ILE A 71 -8.90 -27.46 19.08
C ILE A 71 -8.71 -26.96 17.65
N ASN A 72 -8.30 -25.70 17.51
CA ASN A 72 -8.21 -24.99 16.24
C ASN A 72 -6.73 -24.76 15.91
N THR A 73 -6.26 -25.39 14.82
CA THR A 73 -4.86 -25.35 14.37
C THR A 73 -4.79 -25.08 12.87
N GLY A 74 -3.59 -24.82 12.36
CA GLY A 74 -3.35 -24.64 10.92
C GLY A 74 -2.37 -23.52 10.66
N ASN A 75 -2.29 -23.04 9.42
CA ASN A 75 -1.34 -22.02 8.98
C ASN A 75 -2.07 -20.76 8.54
N TRP A 76 -1.44 -19.59 8.71
CA TRP A 76 -1.96 -18.31 8.22
C TRP A 76 -0.84 -17.46 7.61
N SER A 77 -1.23 -16.57 6.69
CA SER A 77 -0.38 -15.60 6.01
C SER A 77 -1.12 -14.28 5.88
N LEU A 78 -0.51 -13.19 6.33
CA LEU A 78 -0.96 -11.81 6.15
C LEU A 78 0.11 -11.04 5.36
N ALA A 79 -0.17 -10.71 4.10
CA ALA A 79 0.77 -10.05 3.20
C ALA A 79 0.35 -8.61 2.89
N GLY A 80 1.32 -7.72 2.64
CA GLY A 80 1.04 -6.32 2.30
C GLY A 80 0.52 -5.50 3.47
N ILE A 81 0.94 -5.81 4.70
CA ILE A 81 0.47 -5.18 5.94
C ILE A 81 0.57 -3.65 5.92
N ASP A 82 1.66 -3.12 5.35
CA ASP A 82 1.94 -1.68 5.24
C ASP A 82 1.31 -1.05 3.97
N SER A 83 0.14 -1.52 3.54
CA SER A 83 -0.52 -1.08 2.30
C SER A 83 -2.03 -0.87 2.42
N GLU A 84 -2.63 -0.23 1.42
CA GLU A 84 -4.08 -0.02 1.30
C GLU A 84 -4.86 -1.29 0.90
N SER A 85 -4.18 -2.43 0.71
CA SER A 85 -4.80 -3.70 0.28
C SER A 85 -4.01 -4.92 0.78
N PRO A 86 -3.92 -5.13 2.11
CA PRO A 86 -3.35 -6.36 2.65
C PRO A 86 -4.22 -7.56 2.28
N THR A 87 -3.59 -8.72 2.09
CA THR A 87 -4.28 -10.00 1.86
C THR A 87 -4.07 -10.94 3.04
N PHE A 88 -5.15 -11.60 3.48
CA PHE A 88 -5.11 -12.62 4.52
C PHE A 88 -5.60 -13.95 3.94
N GLU A 89 -4.77 -14.98 4.10
CA GLU A 89 -5.02 -16.34 3.66
C GLU A 89 -4.73 -17.28 4.83
N ALA A 90 -5.64 -18.20 5.15
CA ALA A 90 -5.43 -19.17 6.22
C ALA A 90 -6.14 -20.51 5.98
N VAL A 91 -5.62 -21.55 6.64
CA VAL A 91 -6.27 -22.86 6.78
C VAL A 91 -6.47 -23.13 8.27
N ILE A 92 -7.68 -23.51 8.66
CA ILE A 92 -8.09 -23.79 10.04
C ILE A 92 -8.61 -25.23 10.11
N SER A 93 -7.78 -26.14 10.57
CA SER A 93 -8.15 -27.52 10.91
C SER A 93 -8.75 -27.54 12.34
N MET A 94 -10.00 -27.96 12.48
CA MET A 94 -10.71 -28.10 13.76
C MET A 94 -10.80 -29.56 14.17
N VAL A 95 -10.51 -29.88 15.45
CA VAL A 95 -10.61 -31.23 16.00
C VAL A 95 -11.25 -31.21 17.40
N LYS A 96 -12.24 -32.08 17.65
CA LYS A 96 -12.80 -32.25 19.01
C LYS A 96 -11.73 -32.81 19.96
N PRO A 97 -11.61 -32.34 21.23
CA PRO A 97 -10.60 -32.84 22.18
C PRO A 97 -10.59 -34.36 22.45
N ASN A 98 -11.70 -35.05 22.16
CA ASN A 98 -11.86 -36.51 22.26
C ASN A 98 -11.64 -37.26 20.93
N GLY A 99 -11.33 -36.56 19.84
CA GLY A 99 -11.17 -37.10 18.49
C GLY A 99 -12.47 -37.52 17.77
N SER A 100 -13.66 -37.19 18.29
CA SER A 100 -14.92 -37.69 17.72
C SER A 100 -15.37 -36.99 16.44
N ALA A 101 -14.81 -35.83 16.12
CA ALA A 101 -15.01 -35.13 14.85
C ALA A 101 -13.78 -34.29 14.51
N ALA A 102 -13.52 -34.13 13.21
CA ALA A 102 -12.53 -33.23 12.64
C ALA A 102 -13.00 -32.73 11.27
N HIS A 103 -12.68 -31.49 10.94
CA HIS A 103 -12.91 -30.88 9.62
C HIS A 103 -11.96 -29.68 9.42
N GLU A 104 -12.00 -29.04 8.26
CA GLU A 104 -11.06 -28.00 7.87
C GLU A 104 -11.77 -26.88 7.11
N HIS A 105 -11.28 -25.65 7.29
CA HIS A 105 -11.75 -24.43 6.65
C HIS A 105 -10.60 -23.71 5.98
N GLU A 106 -10.89 -23.05 4.86
CA GLU A 106 -10.01 -22.08 4.19
C GLU A 106 -10.62 -20.69 4.39
N VAL A 107 -9.76 -19.69 4.67
CA VAL A 107 -10.14 -18.29 4.83
C VAL A 107 -9.34 -17.45 3.83
N SER A 108 -10.03 -16.66 3.01
CA SER A 108 -9.47 -15.93 1.87
C SER A 108 -10.16 -14.57 1.65
N ASP A 109 -9.83 -13.88 0.56
CA ASP A 109 -10.56 -12.72 0.02
C ASP A 109 -10.72 -11.53 1.01
N LEU A 110 -9.69 -11.22 1.80
CA LEU A 110 -9.73 -10.09 2.73
C LEU A 110 -10.04 -8.76 2.00
N ALA A 111 -11.18 -8.17 2.33
CA ALA A 111 -11.60 -6.84 1.90
C ALA A 111 -11.66 -5.90 3.12
N VAL A 112 -10.66 -5.01 3.25
CA VAL A 112 -10.54 -4.10 4.41
C VAL A 112 -11.60 -2.99 4.37
N SER A 113 -12.22 -2.68 5.51
CA SER A 113 -13.28 -1.66 5.64
C SER A 113 -12.76 -0.23 5.81
N GLY A 114 -11.44 -0.07 6.00
CA GLY A 114 -10.78 1.20 6.26
C GLY A 114 -9.25 1.12 6.10
N GLN A 115 -8.52 1.91 6.89
CA GLN A 115 -7.06 1.82 6.98
C GLN A 115 -6.69 1.05 8.26
N PRO A 116 -5.70 0.13 8.22
CA PRO A 116 -5.22 -0.57 9.42
C PRO A 116 -4.83 0.38 10.55
N SER A 117 -5.36 0.16 11.76
CA SER A 117 -5.01 0.96 12.93
C SER A 117 -3.79 0.38 13.64
N ASN A 118 -3.13 1.20 14.47
CA ASN A 118 -1.97 0.79 15.27
C ASN A 118 -2.23 1.15 16.73
N GLU A 119 -2.45 0.15 17.59
CA GLU A 119 -2.79 0.31 18.99
C GLU A 119 -1.86 -0.53 19.88
N ASN A 120 -1.14 0.14 20.79
CA ASN A 120 -0.28 -0.51 21.80
C ASN A 120 0.76 -1.52 21.24
N GLY A 121 1.22 -1.32 20.00
CA GLY A 121 2.15 -2.24 19.31
C GLY A 121 1.47 -3.43 18.61
N SER A 122 0.14 -3.39 18.49
CA SER A 122 -0.64 -4.29 17.63
C SER A 122 -1.21 -3.53 16.44
N ILE A 123 -1.20 -4.15 15.26
CA ILE A 123 -1.90 -3.70 14.06
C ILE A 123 -3.28 -4.34 14.10
N ILE A 124 -4.34 -3.54 13.88
CA ILE A 124 -5.71 -4.00 13.81
C ILE A 124 -6.23 -3.76 12.40
N ILE A 125 -6.75 -4.82 11.76
CA ILE A 125 -7.35 -4.79 10.43
C ILE A 125 -8.80 -5.23 10.57
N GLU A 126 -9.72 -4.31 10.30
CA GLU A 126 -11.16 -4.57 10.20
C GLU A 126 -11.54 -4.74 8.73
N GLY A 127 -12.42 -5.67 8.42
CA GLY A 127 -12.85 -5.93 7.04
C GLY A 127 -13.81 -7.10 6.96
N THR A 128 -13.82 -7.75 5.80
CA THR A 128 -14.53 -9.00 5.58
C THR A 128 -13.66 -10.05 4.90
N THR A 129 -13.99 -11.34 5.03
CA THR A 129 -13.32 -12.47 4.35
C THR A 129 -14.33 -13.40 3.68
N THR A 130 -13.83 -14.37 2.91
CA THR A 130 -14.56 -15.60 2.55
C THR A 130 -14.09 -16.72 3.46
N ILE A 131 -15.01 -17.54 3.99
CA ILE A 131 -14.69 -18.77 4.73
C ILE A 131 -15.38 -19.96 4.06
N THR A 132 -14.65 -21.04 3.77
CA THR A 132 -15.28 -22.28 3.27
C THR A 132 -16.04 -22.98 4.40
N MET A 133 -17.36 -23.16 4.26
CA MET A 133 -18.20 -23.84 5.24
C MET A 133 -18.89 -25.07 4.62
N ARG A 134 -19.41 -25.94 5.47
CA ARG A 134 -19.96 -27.26 5.10
C ARG A 134 -21.02 -27.18 3.98
N GLU A 135 -21.90 -26.19 4.06
CA GLU A 135 -23.04 -26.03 3.12
C GLU A 135 -22.71 -25.05 1.96
N GLY A 136 -21.43 -24.64 1.84
CA GLY A 136 -20.92 -23.68 0.85
C GLY A 136 -20.06 -22.59 1.50
N PRO A 137 -19.27 -21.80 0.74
CA PRO A 137 -18.53 -20.67 1.30
C PRO A 137 -19.45 -19.55 1.82
N VAL A 138 -19.12 -18.98 2.98
CA VAL A 138 -19.72 -17.75 3.50
C VAL A 138 -18.83 -16.59 3.08
N THR A 139 -19.39 -15.64 2.36
CA THR A 139 -18.68 -14.47 1.82
C THR A 139 -19.05 -13.18 2.55
N GLU A 140 -18.17 -12.19 2.49
CA GLU A 140 -18.29 -10.91 3.19
C GLU A 140 -18.40 -11.08 4.72
N GLU A 141 -17.73 -12.09 5.28
CA GLU A 141 -17.75 -12.44 6.70
C GLU A 141 -17.01 -11.38 7.55
N PRO A 142 -17.67 -10.59 8.43
CA PRO A 142 -17.01 -9.55 9.21
C PRO A 142 -15.86 -10.10 10.04
N THR A 143 -14.65 -9.64 9.72
CA THR A 143 -13.40 -10.19 10.24
C THR A 143 -12.60 -9.09 10.91
N ILE A 144 -12.07 -9.35 12.11
CA ILE A 144 -11.12 -8.49 12.80
C ILE A 144 -9.83 -9.28 13.03
N ILE A 145 -8.73 -8.79 12.45
CA ILE A 145 -7.39 -9.37 12.59
C ILE A 145 -6.55 -8.43 13.45
N THR A 146 -6.15 -8.90 14.64
CA THR A 146 -5.20 -8.21 15.51
C THR A 146 -3.86 -8.95 15.50
N LEU A 147 -2.81 -8.28 15.03
CA LEU A 147 -1.46 -8.83 14.89
C LEU A 147 -0.45 -7.99 15.69
N ASN A 148 0.41 -8.64 16.48
CA ASN A 148 1.60 -8.00 17.07
C ASN A 148 2.88 -8.74 16.65
N GLU A 149 4.03 -8.39 17.24
CA GLU A 149 5.33 -9.00 16.92
C GLU A 149 5.39 -10.53 17.07
N THR A 150 4.53 -11.13 17.91
CA THR A 150 4.64 -12.54 18.33
C THR A 150 3.34 -13.34 18.23
N THR A 151 2.16 -12.71 18.25
CA THR A 151 0.87 -13.41 18.12
C THR A 151 -0.09 -12.74 17.15
N ILE A 152 -0.99 -13.55 16.60
CA ILE A 152 -2.18 -13.12 15.86
C ILE A 152 -3.44 -13.52 16.65
N SER A 153 -4.52 -12.77 16.44
CA SER A 153 -5.86 -13.06 16.92
C SER A 153 -6.84 -12.73 15.79
N VAL A 154 -7.64 -13.69 15.35
CA VAL A 154 -8.64 -13.49 14.28
C VAL A 154 -10.04 -13.76 14.84
N TYR A 155 -10.91 -12.77 14.73
CA TYR A 155 -12.33 -12.84 15.10
C TYR A 155 -13.19 -12.85 13.84
N PHE A 156 -14.27 -13.64 13.87
CA PHE A 156 -15.33 -13.72 12.86
C PHE A 156 -16.67 -13.47 13.55
N ASP A 157 -17.67 -12.94 12.84
CA ASP A 157 -18.97 -12.60 13.44
C ASP A 157 -19.89 -13.83 13.53
N PRO A 158 -20.25 -14.29 14.75
CA PRO A 158 -21.02 -15.51 14.91
C PRO A 158 -22.42 -15.44 14.28
N GLU A 159 -22.98 -14.26 13.97
CA GLU A 159 -24.30 -14.14 13.36
C GLU A 159 -24.38 -14.73 11.93
N LYS A 160 -23.29 -14.69 11.16
CA LYS A 160 -23.26 -15.18 9.77
C LYS A 160 -22.81 -16.64 9.63
N ILE A 161 -22.01 -17.12 10.57
CA ILE A 161 -21.45 -18.49 10.58
C ILE A 161 -22.10 -19.43 11.61
N ASP A 162 -23.28 -19.09 12.12
CA ASP A 162 -24.07 -19.91 13.08
C ASP A 162 -23.26 -20.32 14.33
N ASP A 163 -22.55 -19.34 14.92
CA ASP A 163 -21.66 -19.49 16.10
C ASP A 163 -20.58 -20.60 15.97
N HIS A 164 -20.20 -21.00 14.75
CA HIS A 164 -19.34 -22.17 14.50
C HIS A 164 -17.94 -22.08 15.14
N PHE A 165 -17.29 -20.92 15.13
CA PHE A 165 -16.04 -20.65 15.87
C PHE A 165 -16.28 -20.12 17.30
N GLY A 166 -17.54 -19.97 17.69
CA GLY A 166 -17.97 -19.26 18.90
C GLY A 166 -17.78 -17.75 18.80
N ASN A 167 -18.36 -17.01 19.74
CA ASN A 167 -18.00 -15.61 20.02
C ASN A 167 -16.61 -15.50 20.70
N GLN A 168 -15.56 -15.98 20.03
CA GLN A 168 -14.17 -16.02 20.50
C GLN A 168 -13.19 -15.85 19.32
N SER A 169 -12.05 -15.20 19.55
CA SER A 169 -11.00 -15.09 18.54
C SER A 169 -10.12 -16.34 18.50
N ILE A 170 -9.80 -16.82 17.30
CA ILE A 170 -8.81 -17.87 17.08
C ILE A 170 -7.42 -17.24 17.14
N THR A 171 -6.62 -17.68 18.12
CA THR A 171 -5.26 -17.14 18.34
C THR A 171 -4.16 -18.04 17.78
N GLY A 172 -3.04 -17.41 17.46
CA GLY A 172 -1.89 -18.06 16.85
C GLY A 172 -0.56 -17.37 17.15
N SER A 173 0.53 -18.03 16.77
CA SER A 173 1.90 -17.52 16.93
C SER A 173 2.47 -17.08 15.58
N VAL A 174 3.19 -15.95 15.58
CA VAL A 174 3.97 -15.47 14.44
C VAL A 174 5.28 -16.26 14.36
N ILE A 175 5.67 -16.68 13.16
CA ILE A 175 6.87 -17.49 12.90
C ILE A 175 7.89 -16.73 12.04
N GLN A 176 7.42 -15.89 11.12
CA GLN A 176 8.25 -15.06 10.24
C GLN A 176 7.51 -13.76 9.91
#